data_AF-A0A6B9TFP1-F1
#
_entry.id   AF-A0A6B9TFP1-F1
#
_cell.length_a   1.000
_cell.length_b   1.000
_cell.length_c   1.000
_cell.angle_alpha   90.00
_cell.angle_beta   90.00
_cell.angle_gamma   90.00
#
_symmetry.space_group_name_H-M   'P 1'
#
loop_
_entity.id
_entity.type
_entity.pdbx_description
1 polymer ?
#
loop_
_entity_poly.entity_id
_entity_poly.type
_entity_poly.pdbx_seq_one_letter_code
_entity_poly.pdbx_strand_id
1 'polypeptide(L)'
;MDLRGQVSAEFLLIASFILIIVLVFSSIAGPQSQENSIAASAKEGASSAVAEITYSNVSMKPVKVMGVRITGDRNKTVTINLDSPLPQNYRATVINRTVEYILNLGGCVRVNDTTVKLGDKTYTVTLSP
;
A
#
# COMPACT_ATOMS: atom_id res chain seq x y z
N MET A 1 -36.96 43.71 -9.19
CA MET A 1 -36.30 42.50 -9.74
C MET A 1 -34.96 42.37 -9.05
N ASP A 2 -34.90 41.56 -8.00
CA ASP A 2 -33.70 41.27 -7.21
C ASP A 2 -32.75 40.33 -7.95
N LEU A 3 -32.10 40.85 -9.00
CA LEU A 3 -31.06 40.10 -9.74
C LEU A 3 -29.82 39.80 -8.88
N ARG A 4 -29.64 40.50 -7.75
CA ARG A 4 -28.50 40.29 -6.84
C ARG A 4 -28.69 39.12 -5.86
N GLY A 5 -29.93 38.75 -5.54
CA GLY A 5 -30.23 37.63 -4.62
C GLY A 5 -30.27 36.26 -5.30
N GLN A 6 -30.74 36.21 -6.56
CA GLN A 6 -30.88 34.97 -7.31
C GLN A 6 -29.52 34.36 -7.70
N VAL A 7 -28.59 35.19 -8.23
CA VAL A 7 -27.23 34.74 -8.56
C VAL A 7 -26.48 34.23 -7.33
N SER A 8 -26.75 34.78 -6.14
CA SER A 8 -26.05 34.39 -4.91
C SER A 8 -26.52 33.04 -4.36
N ALA A 9 -27.83 32.78 -4.35
CA ALA A 9 -28.37 31.56 -3.73
C ALA A 9 -28.19 30.32 -4.61
N GLU A 10 -28.46 30.43 -5.92
CA GLU A 10 -28.32 29.33 -6.87
C GLU A 10 -26.84 28.94 -7.04
N PHE A 11 -25.94 29.92 -7.11
CA PHE A 11 -24.50 29.66 -7.20
C PHE A 11 -23.97 28.98 -5.94
N LEU A 12 -24.37 29.45 -4.74
CA LEU A 12 -23.98 28.80 -3.48
C LEU A 12 -24.52 27.36 -3.40
N LEU A 13 -25.74 27.13 -3.86
CA LEU A 13 -26.36 25.80 -3.83
C LEU A 13 -25.64 24.83 -4.79
N ILE A 14 -25.33 25.28 -6.01
CA ILE A 14 -24.57 24.49 -6.99
C ILE A 14 -23.14 24.24 -6.49
N ALA A 15 -22.44 25.26 -5.99
CA ALA A 15 -21.07 25.13 -5.48
C ALA A 15 -21.00 24.18 -4.28
N SER A 16 -21.96 24.27 -3.36
CA SER A 16 -22.06 23.36 -2.20
C SER A 16 -22.34 21.93 -2.63
N PHE A 17 -23.22 21.72 -3.61
CA PHE A 17 -23.54 20.40 -4.14
C PHE A 17 -22.31 19.75 -4.80
N ILE A 18 -21.57 20.50 -5.63
CA ILE A 18 -20.32 20.04 -6.25
C ILE A 18 -19.28 19.69 -5.17
N LEU A 19 -19.13 20.55 -4.15
CA LEU A 19 -18.17 20.32 -3.07
C LEU A 19 -18.48 19.03 -2.29
N ILE A 20 -19.76 18.77 -2.00
CA ILE A 20 -20.19 17.52 -1.35
C ILE A 20 -19.81 16.32 -2.22
N ILE A 21 -20.06 16.37 -3.52
CA ILE A 21 -19.70 15.28 -4.45
C ILE A 21 -18.18 15.04 -4.41
N VAL A 22 -17.36 16.09 -4.50
CA VAL A 22 -15.90 15.97 -4.45
C VAL A 22 -15.43 15.34 -3.13
N LEU A 23 -16.00 15.74 -1.99
CA LEU A 23 -15.65 15.16 -0.69
C LEU A 23 -16.00 13.68 -0.59
N VAL A 24 -17.16 13.26 -1.12
CA VAL A 24 -17.58 11.85 -1.15
C VAL A 24 -16.59 11.00 -1.96
N PHE A 25 -16.22 11.46 -3.16
CA PHE A 25 -15.26 10.72 -3.99
C PHE A 25 -13.85 10.71 -3.37
N SER A 26 -13.40 11.83 -2.80
CA SER A 26 -12.11 11.92 -2.11
C SER A 26 -12.02 10.95 -0.92
N SER A 27 -13.12 10.81 -0.16
CA SER A 27 -13.22 9.89 0.98
C SER A 27 -13.02 8.42 0.58
N ILE A 28 -13.42 8.03 -0.64
CA ILE A 28 -13.34 6.65 -1.12
C ILE A 28 -12.01 6.40 -1.87
N ALA A 29 -11.58 7.33 -2.71
CA ALA A 29 -10.39 7.16 -3.54
C ALA A 29 -9.07 7.20 -2.73
N GLY A 30 -9.01 8.01 -1.67
CA GLY A 30 -7.81 8.17 -0.84
C GLY A 30 -7.35 6.86 -0.18
N PRO A 31 -8.21 6.15 0.58
CA PRO A 31 -7.84 4.88 1.22
C PRO A 31 -7.43 3.80 0.22
N GLN A 32 -8.13 3.68 -0.92
CA GLN A 32 -7.80 2.70 -1.95
C GLN A 32 -6.46 2.99 -2.62
N SER A 33 -6.16 4.26 -2.90
CA SER A 33 -4.88 4.69 -3.47
C SER A 33 -3.70 4.38 -2.54
N GLN A 34 -3.88 4.55 -1.23
CA GLN A 34 -2.88 4.19 -0.22
C GLN A 34 -2.61 2.68 -0.20
N GLU A 35 -3.66 1.86 -0.22
CA GLU A 35 -3.50 0.39 -0.22
C GLU A 35 -2.83 -0.10 -1.50
N ASN A 36 -3.18 0.47 -2.65
CA ASN A 36 -2.51 0.17 -3.92
C ASN A 36 -1.03 0.56 -3.90
N SER A 37 -0.70 1.70 -3.29
CA SER A 37 0.69 2.15 -3.15
C SER A 37 1.50 1.21 -2.27
N ILE A 38 0.95 0.81 -1.12
CA ILE A 38 1.59 -0.17 -0.23
C ILE A 38 1.78 -1.51 -0.94
N ALA A 39 0.76 -2.00 -1.66
CA ALA A 39 0.88 -3.25 -2.41
C ALA A 39 1.97 -3.17 -3.50
N ALA A 40 2.06 -2.05 -4.20
CA ALA A 40 3.09 -1.82 -5.22
C ALA A 40 4.49 -1.78 -4.62
N SER A 41 4.72 -0.99 -3.56
CA SER A 41 6.02 -0.92 -2.89
C SER A 41 6.40 -2.24 -2.23
N ALA A 42 5.43 -2.96 -1.66
CA ALA A 42 5.67 -4.28 -1.11
C ALA A 42 6.11 -5.27 -2.21
N LYS A 43 5.44 -5.23 -3.37
CA LYS A 43 5.79 -6.07 -4.51
C LYS A 43 7.17 -5.73 -5.03
N GLU A 44 7.50 -4.45 -5.16
CA GLU A 44 8.80 -3.99 -5.65
C GLU A 44 9.94 -4.35 -4.70
N GLY A 45 9.78 -4.07 -3.40
CA GLY A 45 10.78 -4.40 -2.39
C GLY A 45 11.01 -5.91 -2.28
N ALA A 46 9.95 -6.71 -2.34
CA ALA A 46 10.08 -8.17 -2.37
C ALA A 46 10.73 -8.67 -3.67
N SER A 47 10.34 -8.13 -4.82
CA SER A 47 10.90 -8.55 -6.11
C SER A 47 12.39 -8.20 -6.21
N SER A 48 12.78 -7.03 -5.73
CA SER A 48 14.17 -6.60 -5.65
C SER A 48 14.98 -7.52 -4.73
N ALA A 49 14.48 -7.80 -3.52
CA ALA A 49 15.15 -8.68 -2.56
C ALA A 49 15.33 -10.10 -3.12
N VAL A 50 14.27 -10.67 -3.70
CA VAL A 50 14.31 -12.02 -4.27
C VAL A 50 15.23 -12.09 -5.49
N ALA A 51 15.25 -11.06 -6.34
CA ALA A 51 16.18 -10.97 -7.45
C ALA A 51 17.64 -10.91 -6.97
N GLU A 52 17.93 -10.13 -5.92
CA GLU A 52 19.26 -10.04 -5.32
C GLU A 52 19.72 -11.38 -4.71
N ILE A 53 18.82 -12.10 -4.04
CA ILE A 53 19.12 -13.44 -3.51
C ILE A 53 19.39 -14.43 -4.66
N THR A 54 18.58 -14.39 -5.72
CA THR A 54 18.78 -15.26 -6.89
C THR A 54 20.11 -14.95 -7.59
N TYR A 55 20.50 -13.68 -7.63
CA TYR A 55 21.77 -13.24 -8.22
C TYR A 55 22.97 -13.68 -7.38
N SER A 56 22.89 -13.54 -6.06
CA SER A 56 23.97 -13.89 -5.13
C SER A 56 24.08 -15.40 -4.86
N ASN A 57 23.00 -16.16 -5.07
CA ASN A 57 22.96 -17.61 -4.86
C ASN A 57 22.55 -18.36 -6.14
N VAL A 58 23.53 -18.56 -7.02
CA VAL A 58 23.36 -19.24 -8.32
C VAL A 58 22.92 -20.71 -8.22
N SER A 59 23.02 -21.33 -7.04
CA SER A 59 22.54 -22.70 -6.79
C SER A 59 21.07 -22.77 -6.40
N MET A 60 20.47 -21.63 -6.06
CA MET A 60 19.05 -21.54 -5.74
C MET A 60 18.22 -21.39 -7.02
N LYS A 61 17.08 -22.07 -7.09
CA LYS A 61 16.12 -21.85 -8.17
C LYS A 61 15.62 -20.39 -8.09
N PRO A 62 15.50 -19.68 -9.24
CA PRO A 62 14.90 -18.36 -9.25
C PRO A 62 13.51 -18.38 -8.65
N VAL A 63 13.25 -17.47 -7.73
CA VAL A 63 11.92 -17.26 -7.13
C VAL A 63 11.35 -15.97 -7.71
N LYS A 64 10.03 -15.93 -7.95
CA LYS A 64 9.30 -14.78 -8.47
C LYS A 64 8.19 -14.39 -7.52
N VAL A 65 7.93 -13.09 -7.45
CA VAL A 65 6.76 -12.55 -6.75
C VAL A 65 5.56 -12.60 -7.69
N MET A 66 4.61 -13.48 -7.40
CA MET A 66 3.39 -13.66 -8.17
C MET A 66 2.37 -12.54 -7.93
N GLY A 67 2.33 -12.02 -6.71
CA GLY A 67 1.42 -10.94 -6.35
C GLY A 67 1.50 -10.56 -4.89
N VAL A 68 0.75 -9.51 -4.54
CA VAL A 68 0.59 -9.05 -3.17
C VAL A 68 -0.90 -8.96 -2.87
N ARG A 69 -1.30 -9.51 -1.72
CA ARG A 69 -2.66 -9.44 -1.22
C ARG A 69 -2.65 -8.73 0.12
N ILE A 70 -3.51 -7.73 0.26
CA ILE A 70 -3.74 -7.05 1.54
C ILE A 70 -5.08 -7.53 2.10
N THR A 71 -5.09 -8.02 3.33
CA THR A 71 -6.30 -8.49 4.03
C THR A 71 -6.41 -7.83 5.39
N GLY A 72 -7.63 -7.71 5.92
CA GLY A 72 -7.90 -7.06 7.21
C GLY A 72 -8.34 -5.60 7.09
N ASP A 73 -8.84 -5.06 8.20
CA ASP A 73 -9.41 -3.72 8.29
C ASP A 73 -8.44 -2.70 8.90
N ARG A 74 -8.30 -2.66 10.24
CA ARG A 74 -7.30 -1.80 10.92
C ARG A 74 -5.92 -2.44 11.01
N ASN A 75 -5.88 -3.73 11.33
CA ASN A 75 -4.66 -4.54 11.33
C ASN A 75 -4.64 -5.34 10.04
N LYS A 76 -3.93 -4.80 9.04
CA LYS A 76 -3.80 -5.36 7.71
C LYS A 76 -2.62 -6.31 7.63
N THR A 77 -2.81 -7.41 6.94
CA THR A 77 -1.74 -8.36 6.59
C THR A 77 -1.43 -8.20 5.12
N VAL A 78 -0.18 -7.88 4.80
CA VAL A 78 0.35 -7.82 3.44
C VAL A 78 1.00 -9.17 3.15
N THR A 79 0.29 -10.02 2.43
CA THR A 79 0.79 -11.34 2.02
C THR A 79 1.41 -11.23 0.63
N ILE A 80 2.71 -11.49 0.56
CA ILE A 80 3.44 -11.57 -0.70
C ILE A 80 3.44 -13.02 -1.14
N ASN A 81 2.84 -13.29 -2.29
CA ASN A 81 2.77 -14.63 -2.87
C ASN A 81 3.99 -14.84 -3.76
N LEU A 82 4.74 -15.88 -3.45
CA LEU A 82 5.88 -16.32 -4.23
C LEU A 82 5.46 -17.47 -5.16
N ASP A 83 6.27 -17.80 -6.16
CA ASP A 83 6.07 -18.98 -7.01
C ASP A 83 6.71 -20.25 -6.42
N SER A 84 7.56 -20.09 -5.41
CA SER A 84 8.30 -21.15 -4.73
C SER A 84 8.67 -20.73 -3.31
N PRO A 85 8.74 -21.68 -2.37
CA PRO A 85 9.12 -21.39 -1.00
C PRO A 85 10.57 -20.90 -0.92
N LEU A 86 10.77 -19.79 -0.22
CA LEU A 86 12.11 -19.30 0.13
C LEU A 86 12.68 -20.05 1.34
N PRO A 87 13.98 -20.38 1.31
CA PRO A 87 14.70 -20.85 2.50
C PRO A 87 14.57 -19.87 3.66
N GLN A 88 14.48 -20.39 4.89
CA GLN A 88 14.13 -19.61 6.08
C GLN A 88 15.11 -18.47 6.37
N ASN A 89 16.39 -18.65 6.05
CA ASN A 89 17.45 -17.64 6.19
C ASN A 89 17.24 -16.41 5.28
N TYR A 90 16.54 -16.55 4.16
CA TYR A 90 16.29 -15.43 3.23
C TYR A 90 14.95 -14.74 3.49
N ARG A 91 14.00 -15.40 4.17
CA ARG A 91 12.66 -14.84 4.43
C ARG A 91 12.71 -13.54 5.24
N ALA A 92 13.57 -13.47 6.26
CA ALA A 92 13.72 -12.27 7.08
C ALA A 92 14.28 -11.09 6.27
N THR A 93 15.27 -11.35 5.39
CA THR A 93 15.85 -10.36 4.50
C THR A 93 14.83 -9.80 3.53
N VAL A 94 14.02 -10.66 2.91
CA VAL A 94 12.95 -10.24 1.99
C VAL A 94 11.94 -9.38 2.73
N ILE A 95 11.45 -9.83 3.90
CA ILE A 95 10.47 -9.06 4.68
C ILE A 95 11.03 -7.69 5.09
N ASN A 96 12.26 -7.64 5.60
CA ASN A 96 12.86 -6.37 6.02
C ASN A 96 13.03 -5.41 4.83
N ARG A 97 13.50 -5.92 3.67
CA ARG A 97 13.63 -5.12 2.45
C ARG A 97 12.27 -4.63 1.94
N THR A 98 11.24 -5.46 1.99
CA THR A 98 9.87 -5.05 1.69
C THR A 98 9.41 -3.93 2.63
N VAL A 99 9.66 -4.06 3.94
CA VAL A 99 9.31 -3.02 4.92
C VAL A 99 10.03 -1.70 4.63
N GLU A 100 11.33 -1.72 4.32
CA GLU A 100 12.09 -0.53 3.91
C GLU A 100 11.46 0.17 2.70
N TYR A 101 11.03 -0.58 1.69
CA TYR A 101 10.35 -0.01 0.52
C TYR A 101 8.99 0.60 0.87
N ILE A 102 8.25 0.00 1.79
CA ILE A 102 6.97 0.57 2.25
C ILE A 102 7.21 1.83 3.10
N LEU A 103 8.28 1.89 3.88
CA LEU A 103 8.65 3.09 4.65
C LEU A 103 9.00 4.29 3.78
N ASN A 104 9.46 4.06 2.55
CA ASN A 104 9.71 5.12 1.57
C ASN A 104 8.42 5.73 1.00
N LEU A 105 7.26 5.10 1.19
CA LEU A 105 5.96 5.76 0.98
C LEU A 105 5.75 6.73 2.15
N GLY A 106 5.98 8.02 1.92
CA GLY A 106 5.91 9.04 2.95
C GLY A 106 4.65 8.92 3.85
N GLY A 107 4.85 9.09 5.16
CA GLY A 107 3.79 8.93 6.17
C GLY A 107 3.73 7.55 6.84
N CYS A 108 4.50 6.58 6.34
CA CYS A 108 4.70 5.29 7.00
C CYS A 108 5.71 5.39 8.17
N VAL A 109 5.41 4.75 9.29
CA VAL A 109 6.31 4.65 10.45
C VAL A 109 6.56 3.19 10.79
N ARG A 110 7.82 2.84 11.06
CA ARG A 110 8.20 1.49 11.47
C ARG A 110 7.69 1.21 12.89
N VAL A 111 7.00 0.08 13.06
CA VAL A 111 6.61 -0.45 14.37
C VAL A 111 7.61 -1.53 14.81
N ASN A 112 7.96 -2.43 13.88
CA ASN A 112 8.99 -3.47 14.06
C ASN A 112 9.51 -3.94 12.68
N ASP A 113 10.31 -5.00 12.63
CA ASP A 113 10.96 -5.50 11.40
C ASP A 113 9.98 -6.08 10.35
N THR A 114 8.73 -6.36 10.73
CA THR A 114 7.70 -6.91 9.84
C THR A 114 6.48 -6.00 9.73
N THR A 115 6.39 -4.95 10.55
CA THR A 115 5.18 -4.15 10.72
C THR A 115 5.45 -2.66 10.54
N VAL A 116 4.62 -2.01 9.73
CA VAL A 116 4.58 -0.55 9.54
C VAL A 116 3.20 0.01 9.84
N LYS A 117 3.13 1.30 10.17
CA LYS A 117 1.89 2.02 10.45
C LYS A 117 1.74 3.19 9.50
N LEU A 118 0.54 3.38 8.95
CA LEU A 118 0.16 4.54 8.13
C LEU A 118 -1.18 5.06 8.63
N GLY A 119 -1.18 6.27 9.20
CA GLY A 119 -2.36 6.83 9.88
C GLY A 119 -2.85 5.91 11.01
N ASP A 120 -4.12 5.50 10.97
CA ASP A 120 -4.73 4.58 11.94
C ASP A 120 -4.61 3.09 11.57
N LYS A 121 -3.99 2.77 10.44
CA LYS A 121 -3.85 1.39 9.94
C LYS A 121 -2.44 0.85 10.19
N THR A 122 -2.38 -0.42 10.55
CA THR A 122 -1.13 -1.17 10.75
C THR A 122 -1.02 -2.25 9.68
N TYR A 123 0.16 -2.41 9.08
CA TYR A 123 0.42 -3.35 7.99
C TYR A 123 1.55 -4.30 8.40
N THR A 124 1.23 -5.59 8.52
CA THR A 124 2.20 -6.64 8.82
C THR A 124 2.52 -7.44 7.56
N VAL A 125 3.78 -7.47 7.18
CA VAL A 125 4.29 -8.14 5.98
C VAL A 125 4.53 -9.63 6.28
N THR A 126 4.01 -10.48 5.41
CA THR A 126 4.15 -11.94 5.48
C THR A 126 4.42 -12.51 4.09
N LEU A 127 5.09 -13.66 4.05
CA LEU A 127 5.39 -14.37 2.81
C LEU A 127 4.54 -15.65 2.76
N SER A 128 3.79 -15.83 1.68
CA SER A 128 3.23 -17.13 1.31
C SER A 128 4.12 -17.75 0.22
N PRO A 129 4.42 -19.06 0.31
CA PRO A 129 4.94 -19.79 -0.84
C PRO A 129 3.91 -19.79 -1.99
#